data_AF-A0A2E5B7L3-F1
#
_entry.id   AF-A0A2E5B7L3-F1
#
_cell.length_a   1.000
_cell.length_b   1.000
_cell.length_c   1.000
_cell.angle_alpha   90.00
_cell.angle_beta   90.00
_cell.angle_gamma   90.00
#
_symmetry.space_group_name_H-M   'P 1'
#
loop_
_entity.id
_entity.type
_entity.pdbx_description
1 polymer ?
#
loop_
_entity_poly.entity_id
_entity_poly.type
_entity_poly.pdbx_seq_one_letter_code
_entity_poly.pdbx_strand_id
1 'polypeptide(L)'
;HPHGIELGQLQRMCRESSDSRMTVFLRQNFSGVSMRAAKELCEAAELDVATKPKSMKPDNVRALLEAFQGEREVNGKAIKLLSPPTNCLSPIEEMLIKKGLSKTIDSKFVSTMTRAPTVSHGNPFQVEVGLIFGEGMVADKHVEVLRFANRVPLMYQQGGCLLTKAIESVDWRQYGLEQAGGKGVPKGPAAILVHLASTNVQFTSEAKEALSDNEVVFEETRKAMLEMGRGLRKHLEKKKKMAKTREKFELINDILPAIAEKSASILERPVPDLAGSITRIMSAVICNEETVWNKETKQVDVSITLFNYTARSRSYSLLVNWPEKSGGEMIGNERGGRKEAMGIWGWKMETLEPGEKAVVEYSLSNLEKGDWTETDVFFRGSQDVIGATKLDEKMLVEIRNQEEILNQSENDAEEIEDNVGYEPGVVEGNSGQTTLFGGED
;
A
#
# COMPACT_ATOMS: atom_id res chain seq x y z
N HIS A 1 -25.09 2.63 -3.13
CA HIS A 1 -24.91 3.77 -4.04
C HIS A 1 -25.69 3.55 -5.34
N PRO A 2 -26.29 4.58 -5.97
CA PRO A 2 -27.08 4.43 -7.19
C PRO A 2 -26.37 3.74 -8.37
N HIS A 3 -25.08 4.05 -8.61
CA HIS A 3 -24.28 3.42 -9.68
C HIS A 3 -24.11 1.89 -9.57
N GLY A 4 -24.35 1.30 -8.40
CA GLY A 4 -24.16 -0.14 -8.17
C GLY A 4 -25.43 -0.95 -8.10
N ILE A 5 -26.58 -0.33 -8.35
CA ILE A 5 -27.89 -0.97 -8.20
C ILE A 5 -28.32 -1.58 -9.51
N GLU A 6 -28.91 -2.78 -9.42
CA GLU A 6 -29.51 -3.48 -10.54
C GLU A 6 -31.03 -3.28 -10.59
N LEU A 7 -31.62 -3.51 -11.77
CA LEU A 7 -33.06 -3.32 -12.00
C LEU A 7 -33.93 -4.08 -10.99
N GLY A 8 -33.60 -5.34 -10.71
CA GLY A 8 -34.36 -6.18 -9.77
C GLY A 8 -34.31 -5.64 -8.34
N GLN A 9 -33.14 -5.17 -7.91
CA GLN A 9 -32.97 -4.57 -6.58
C GLN A 9 -33.73 -3.26 -6.47
N LEU A 10 -33.66 -2.39 -7.48
CA LEU A 10 -34.40 -1.13 -7.49
C LEU A 10 -35.91 -1.35 -7.45
N GLN A 11 -36.42 -2.30 -8.25
CA GLN A 11 -37.84 -2.67 -8.23
C GLN A 11 -38.30 -3.17 -6.85
N ARG A 12 -37.48 -3.99 -6.18
CA ARG A 12 -37.77 -4.47 -4.83
C ARG A 12 -37.81 -3.31 -3.83
N MET A 13 -36.79 -2.44 -3.85
CA MET A 13 -36.72 -1.26 -2.98
C MET A 13 -37.92 -0.33 -3.17
N CYS A 14 -38.35 -0.08 -4.42
CA CYS A 14 -39.54 0.72 -4.69
C CYS A 14 -40.84 0.09 -4.17
N ARG A 15 -40.99 -1.24 -4.24
CA ARG A 15 -42.18 -1.97 -3.77
C ARG A 15 -42.28 -2.02 -2.24
N GLU A 16 -41.14 -2.15 -1.57
CA GLU A 16 -41.02 -2.26 -0.11
C GLU A 16 -41.00 -0.89 0.58
N SER A 17 -40.66 0.19 -0.15
CA SER A 17 -40.62 1.55 0.41
C SER A 17 -41.97 2.02 0.97
N SER A 18 -41.90 2.62 2.16
CA SER A 18 -43.00 3.33 2.83
C SER A 18 -43.04 4.83 2.49
N ASP A 19 -42.13 5.32 1.65
CA ASP A 19 -41.95 6.75 1.44
C ASP A 19 -43.08 7.36 0.61
N SER A 20 -43.48 8.58 0.98
CA SER A 20 -44.60 9.27 0.33
C SER A 20 -44.21 9.95 -0.98
N ARG A 21 -42.92 10.20 -1.23
CA ARG A 21 -42.39 10.94 -2.38
C ARG A 21 -41.09 10.33 -2.88
N MET A 22 -40.90 10.32 -4.20
CA MET A 22 -39.69 9.78 -4.85
C MET A 22 -38.41 10.50 -4.40
N THR A 23 -38.44 11.82 -4.24
CA THR A 23 -37.25 12.58 -3.78
C THR A 23 -36.80 12.21 -2.37
N VAL A 24 -37.74 11.88 -1.47
CA VAL A 24 -37.43 11.42 -0.11
C VAL A 24 -36.83 10.03 -0.17
N PHE A 25 -37.45 9.12 -0.94
CA PHE A 25 -36.94 7.77 -1.16
C PHE A 25 -35.50 7.79 -1.69
N LEU A 26 -35.22 8.60 -2.72
CA LEU A 26 -33.89 8.71 -3.32
C LEU A 26 -32.84 9.26 -2.34
N ARG A 27 -33.19 10.23 -1.50
CA ARG A 27 -32.25 10.79 -0.51
C ARG A 27 -32.00 9.84 0.67
N GLN A 28 -33.03 9.17 1.17
CA GLN A 28 -32.92 8.38 2.40
C GLN A 28 -32.36 6.97 2.15
N ASN A 29 -32.64 6.38 1.00
CA ASN A 29 -32.26 4.98 0.72
C ASN A 29 -30.95 4.84 -0.08
N PHE A 30 -30.40 5.94 -0.59
CA PHE A 30 -29.20 5.91 -1.42
C PHE A 30 -28.14 6.86 -0.89
N SER A 31 -26.92 6.33 -0.72
CA SER A 31 -25.74 7.13 -0.41
C SER A 31 -25.37 8.03 -1.59
N GLY A 32 -24.86 9.24 -1.30
CA GLY A 32 -24.35 10.17 -2.31
C GLY A 32 -25.41 10.95 -3.10
N VAL A 33 -26.68 10.88 -2.68
CA VAL A 33 -27.80 11.58 -3.33
C VAL A 33 -28.25 12.78 -2.51
N SER A 34 -27.90 13.98 -2.97
CA SER A 34 -28.41 15.22 -2.39
C SER A 34 -29.87 15.49 -2.79
N MET A 35 -30.58 16.37 -2.07
CA MET A 35 -31.93 16.79 -2.48
C MET A 35 -31.99 17.39 -3.88
N ARG A 36 -30.90 18.05 -4.31
CA ARG A 36 -30.76 18.58 -5.67
C ARG A 36 -30.65 17.45 -6.68
N ALA A 37 -29.72 16.53 -6.46
CA ALA A 37 -29.53 15.37 -7.33
C ALA A 37 -30.80 14.50 -7.40
N ALA A 38 -31.54 14.34 -6.31
CA ALA A 38 -32.81 13.61 -6.30
C ALA A 38 -33.87 14.25 -7.23
N LYS A 39 -33.92 15.59 -7.31
CA LYS A 39 -34.84 16.29 -8.23
C LYS A 39 -34.40 16.15 -9.67
N GLU A 40 -33.11 16.34 -9.95
CA GLU A 40 -32.52 16.17 -11.28
C GLU A 40 -32.70 14.71 -11.78
N LEU A 41 -32.56 13.71 -10.90
CA LEU A 41 -32.84 12.29 -11.21
C LEU A 41 -34.30 12.04 -11.58
N CYS A 42 -35.24 12.65 -10.86
CA CYS A 42 -36.66 12.54 -11.21
C CYS A 42 -36.94 13.19 -12.57
N GLU A 43 -36.34 14.36 -12.85
CA GLU A 43 -36.47 15.06 -14.12
C GLU A 43 -35.93 14.23 -15.29
N ALA A 44 -34.72 13.65 -15.15
CA ALA A 44 -34.11 12.78 -16.16
C ALA A 44 -34.95 11.54 -16.47
N ALA A 45 -35.57 10.97 -15.44
CA ALA A 45 -36.40 9.78 -15.54
C ALA A 45 -37.85 10.08 -15.97
N GLU A 46 -38.19 11.34 -16.25
CA GLU A 46 -39.55 11.81 -16.57
C GLU A 46 -40.57 11.46 -15.48
N LEU A 47 -40.15 11.53 -14.21
CA LEU A 47 -40.95 11.23 -13.04
C LEU A 47 -41.36 12.51 -12.31
N ASP A 48 -42.64 12.58 -11.92
CA ASP A 48 -43.08 13.61 -11.00
C ASP A 48 -42.48 13.36 -9.61
N VAL A 49 -41.98 14.44 -8.99
CA VAL A 49 -41.34 14.44 -7.66
C VAL A 49 -42.28 13.93 -6.56
N ALA A 50 -43.59 14.11 -6.74
CA ALA A 50 -44.62 13.64 -5.80
C ALA A 50 -45.04 12.18 -6.03
N THR A 51 -44.50 11.51 -7.05
CA THR A 51 -44.81 10.09 -7.33
C THR A 51 -44.40 9.21 -6.15
N LYS A 52 -45.28 8.28 -5.77
CA LYS A 52 -44.98 7.30 -4.72
C LYS A 52 -44.10 6.18 -5.29
N PRO A 53 -43.00 5.79 -4.62
CA PRO A 53 -42.14 4.70 -5.08
C PRO A 53 -42.91 3.39 -5.34
N LYS A 54 -43.88 3.08 -4.48
CA LYS A 54 -44.70 1.87 -4.58
C LYS A 54 -45.59 1.81 -5.84
N SER A 55 -45.91 2.96 -6.43
CA SER A 55 -46.72 3.07 -7.66
C SER A 55 -45.89 3.05 -8.95
N MET A 56 -44.58 2.83 -8.86
CA MET A 56 -43.69 2.84 -10.02
C MET A 56 -43.96 1.69 -10.98
N LYS A 57 -44.18 2.04 -12.26
CA LYS A 57 -44.25 1.07 -13.35
C LYS A 57 -42.85 0.53 -13.71
N PRO A 58 -42.72 -0.68 -14.25
CA PRO A 58 -41.42 -1.24 -14.63
C PRO A 58 -40.61 -0.35 -15.57
N ASP A 59 -41.25 0.33 -16.52
CA ASP A 59 -40.57 1.23 -17.47
C ASP A 59 -40.01 2.47 -16.78
N ASN A 60 -40.74 3.02 -15.81
CA ASN A 60 -40.28 4.14 -14.98
C ASN A 60 -39.07 3.74 -14.12
N VAL A 61 -39.04 2.51 -13.63
CA VAL A 61 -37.89 1.99 -12.86
C VAL A 61 -36.66 1.81 -13.76
N ARG A 62 -36.86 1.35 -15.00
CA ARG A 62 -35.78 1.29 -15.99
C ARG A 62 -35.25 2.69 -16.33
N ALA A 63 -36.13 3.66 -16.58
CA ALA A 63 -35.72 5.04 -16.83
C ALA A 63 -34.90 5.64 -15.67
N LEU A 64 -35.32 5.38 -14.43
CA LEU A 64 -34.56 5.80 -13.25
C LEU A 64 -33.18 5.12 -13.14
N LEU A 65 -33.09 3.84 -13.51
CA LEU A 65 -31.82 3.11 -13.54
C LEU A 65 -30.86 3.65 -14.60
N GLU A 66 -31.35 3.94 -15.81
CA GLU A 66 -30.58 4.59 -16.88
C GLU A 66 -30.09 5.98 -16.42
N ALA A 67 -30.90 6.72 -15.65
CA ALA A 67 -30.48 7.98 -15.02
C ALA A 67 -29.38 7.77 -13.96
N PHE A 68 -29.44 6.70 -13.15
CA PHE A 68 -28.36 6.35 -12.21
C PHE A 68 -27.05 5.99 -12.92
N GLN A 69 -27.11 5.39 -14.10
CA GLN A 69 -25.94 5.00 -14.88
C GLN A 69 -25.36 6.17 -15.70
N GLY A 70 -26.04 7.32 -15.71
CA GLY A 70 -25.64 8.51 -16.46
C GLY A 70 -26.01 8.45 -17.94
N GLU A 71 -26.84 7.49 -18.36
CA GLU A 71 -27.32 7.38 -19.74
C GLU A 71 -28.39 8.44 -20.06
N ARG A 72 -29.10 8.92 -19.03
CA ARG A 72 -30.06 10.03 -19.13
C ARG A 72 -29.47 11.29 -18.56
N GLU A 73 -29.53 12.35 -19.34
CA GLU A 73 -28.95 13.64 -19.01
C GLU A 73 -30.02 14.71 -18.77
N VAL A 74 -29.73 15.63 -17.86
CA VAL A 74 -30.53 16.84 -17.64
C VAL A 74 -29.67 18.02 -18.07
N ASN A 75 -30.17 18.84 -18.98
CA ASN A 75 -29.44 19.99 -19.55
C ASN A 75 -28.09 19.61 -20.19
N GLY A 76 -28.02 18.44 -20.85
CA GLY A 76 -26.84 17.96 -21.56
C GLY A 76 -25.67 17.55 -20.66
N LYS A 77 -25.97 17.18 -19.40
CA LYS A 77 -24.98 16.68 -18.44
C LYS A 77 -25.55 15.49 -17.67
N ALA A 78 -24.70 14.49 -17.47
CA ALA A 78 -24.96 13.42 -16.51
C ALA A 78 -25.08 14.00 -15.09
N ILE A 79 -25.95 13.40 -14.30
CA ILE A 79 -26.23 13.87 -12.94
C ILE A 79 -25.03 13.54 -12.06
N LYS A 80 -24.46 14.56 -11.42
CA LYS A 80 -23.30 14.39 -10.55
C LYS A 80 -23.76 13.87 -9.19
N LEU A 81 -23.49 12.59 -8.93
CA LEU A 81 -23.62 11.98 -7.63
C LEU A 81 -22.32 12.13 -6.83
N LEU A 82 -22.44 12.22 -5.51
CA LEU A 82 -21.29 12.19 -4.60
C LEU A 82 -20.79 10.75 -4.48
N SER A 83 -19.48 10.57 -4.30
CA SER A 83 -18.91 9.24 -4.07
C SER A 83 -19.53 8.58 -2.83
N PRO A 84 -19.71 7.25 -2.81
CA PRO A 84 -20.10 6.56 -1.60
C PRO A 84 -19.02 6.68 -0.51
N PRO A 85 -19.42 6.65 0.77
CA PRO A 85 -18.48 6.73 1.88
C PRO A 85 -17.56 5.50 1.90
N THR A 86 -16.28 5.71 2.18
CA THR A 86 -15.23 4.68 2.20
C THR A 86 -14.98 4.12 3.60
N ASN A 87 -15.54 4.73 4.65
CA ASN A 87 -15.44 4.30 6.06
C ASN A 87 -16.10 2.93 6.35
N CYS A 88 -16.82 2.35 5.38
CA CYS A 88 -17.47 1.05 5.50
C CYS A 88 -16.53 -0.16 5.25
N LEU A 89 -15.26 0.08 4.93
CA LEU A 89 -14.28 -0.97 4.66
C LEU A 89 -13.48 -1.34 5.91
N SER A 90 -13.12 -2.61 6.02
CA SER A 90 -12.27 -3.13 7.11
C SER A 90 -11.06 -3.87 6.51
N PRO A 91 -9.99 -3.14 6.13
CA PRO A 91 -8.76 -3.73 5.59
C PRO A 91 -8.03 -4.61 6.62
N ILE A 92 -7.02 -5.37 6.18
CA ILE A 92 -6.12 -6.13 7.07
C ILE A 92 -5.05 -5.22 7.65
N GLU A 93 -4.62 -4.19 6.92
CA GLU A 93 -3.56 -3.25 7.27
C GLU A 93 -2.14 -3.76 6.99
N GLU A 94 -1.26 -2.85 6.58
CA GLU A 94 0.12 -3.14 6.14
C GLU A 94 0.92 -3.92 7.19
N MET A 95 0.83 -3.52 8.46
CA MET A 95 1.58 -4.15 9.55
C MET A 95 1.12 -5.58 9.82
N LEU A 96 -0.18 -5.85 9.82
CA LEU A 96 -0.69 -7.19 10.07
C LEU A 96 -0.31 -8.14 8.92
N ILE A 97 -0.34 -7.66 7.68
CA ILE A 97 0.17 -8.40 6.52
C ILE A 97 1.66 -8.70 6.70
N LYS A 98 2.46 -7.70 7.09
CA LYS A 98 3.91 -7.85 7.30
C LYS A 98 4.23 -8.86 8.40
N LYS A 99 3.51 -8.81 9.52
CA LYS A 99 3.63 -9.79 10.63
C LYS A 99 3.25 -11.20 10.17
N GLY A 100 2.13 -11.33 9.45
CA GLY A 100 1.63 -12.62 8.96
C GLY A 100 2.61 -13.30 8.00
N LEU A 101 3.17 -12.54 7.05
CA LEU A 101 4.17 -13.04 6.10
C LEU A 101 5.49 -13.39 6.80
N SER A 102 6.00 -12.50 7.65
CA SER A 102 7.28 -12.70 8.37
C SER A 102 7.26 -13.88 9.33
N LYS A 103 6.11 -14.20 9.94
CA LYS A 103 5.97 -15.34 10.85
C LYS A 103 5.97 -16.68 10.11
N THR A 104 5.38 -16.71 8.91
CA THR A 104 5.15 -17.94 8.16
C THR A 104 6.37 -18.32 7.32
N ILE A 105 7.10 -17.33 6.82
CA ILE A 105 8.22 -17.50 5.91
C ILE A 105 9.43 -16.77 6.49
N ASP A 106 10.49 -17.52 6.81
CA ASP A 106 11.78 -16.95 7.20
C ASP A 106 12.37 -16.22 5.99
N SER A 107 12.31 -14.90 6.03
CA SER A 107 12.61 -14.06 4.88
C SER A 107 13.50 -12.89 5.28
N LYS A 108 14.29 -12.41 4.32
CA LYS A 108 15.17 -11.27 4.51
C LYS A 108 14.49 -9.95 4.14
N PHE A 109 13.44 -10.00 3.33
CA PHE A 109 12.77 -8.81 2.83
C PHE A 109 11.27 -9.02 2.75
N VAL A 110 10.53 -8.14 3.42
CA VAL A 110 9.08 -8.06 3.35
C VAL A 110 8.70 -6.62 3.08
N SER A 111 7.91 -6.42 2.05
CA SER A 111 7.34 -5.13 1.72
C SER A 111 5.83 -5.29 1.62
N THR A 112 5.10 -4.33 2.16
CA THR A 112 3.64 -4.31 2.20
C THR A 112 3.15 -2.92 1.87
N MET A 113 1.96 -2.83 1.29
CA MET A 113 1.36 -1.56 0.96
C MET A 113 -0.16 -1.67 0.93
N THR A 114 -0.81 -0.66 1.50
CA THR A 114 -2.25 -0.47 1.48
C THR A 114 -2.55 0.82 0.72
N ARG A 115 -3.26 0.71 -0.40
CA ARG A 115 -3.64 1.87 -1.20
C ARG A 115 -4.86 2.58 -0.59
N ALA A 116 -5.04 3.84 -0.96
CA ALA A 116 -6.24 4.58 -0.57
C ALA A 116 -7.50 3.91 -1.15
N PRO A 117 -8.64 3.95 -0.42
CA PRO A 117 -9.88 3.37 -0.90
C PRO A 117 -10.38 4.11 -2.15
N THR A 118 -10.93 3.36 -3.10
CA THR A 118 -11.49 3.88 -4.35
C THR A 118 -12.86 3.23 -4.59
N VAL A 119 -13.58 3.65 -5.63
CA VAL A 119 -14.96 3.19 -5.88
C VAL A 119 -15.06 2.58 -7.28
N SER A 120 -15.67 1.40 -7.38
CA SER A 120 -16.00 0.75 -8.64
C SER A 120 -17.49 0.40 -8.65
N HIS A 121 -18.21 0.84 -9.69
CA HIS A 121 -19.65 0.58 -9.85
C HIS A 121 -20.45 0.93 -8.57
N GLY A 122 -20.14 2.06 -7.93
CA GLY A 122 -20.80 2.49 -6.69
C GLY A 122 -20.47 1.66 -5.43
N ASN A 123 -19.54 0.72 -5.51
CA ASN A 123 -19.04 -0.05 -4.36
C ASN A 123 -17.62 0.43 -4.02
N PRO A 124 -17.39 0.93 -2.79
CA PRO A 124 -16.04 1.23 -2.33
C PRO A 124 -15.24 -0.08 -2.23
N PHE A 125 -13.96 0.01 -2.58
CA PHE A 125 -13.00 -1.06 -2.44
C PHE A 125 -11.61 -0.52 -2.10
N GLN A 126 -10.79 -1.37 -1.48
CA GLN A 126 -9.42 -1.07 -1.13
C GLN A 126 -8.55 -2.28 -1.44
N VAL A 127 -7.35 -2.01 -1.97
CA VAL A 127 -6.38 -3.05 -2.35
C VAL A 127 -5.18 -2.98 -1.44
N GLU A 128 -4.78 -4.13 -0.92
CA GLU A 128 -3.58 -4.31 -0.12
C GLU A 128 -2.71 -5.39 -0.74
N VAL A 129 -1.41 -5.13 -0.80
CA VAL A 129 -0.45 -6.04 -1.41
C VAL A 129 0.71 -6.28 -0.45
N GLY A 130 1.14 -7.52 -0.37
CA GLY A 130 2.37 -7.92 0.31
C GLY A 130 3.29 -8.66 -0.65
N LEU A 131 4.58 -8.39 -0.56
CA LEU A 131 5.62 -9.15 -1.25
C LEU A 131 6.66 -9.57 -0.23
N ILE A 132 6.95 -10.86 -0.20
CA ILE A 132 7.99 -11.46 0.62
C ILE A 132 9.02 -12.12 -0.28
N PHE A 133 10.29 -11.83 -0.03
CA PHE A 133 11.43 -12.38 -0.75
C PHE A 133 12.41 -13.01 0.25
N GLY A 134 12.72 -14.29 0.05
CA GLY A 134 13.45 -15.07 1.06
C GLY A 134 14.34 -16.13 0.42
N GLU A 135 15.58 -16.24 0.89
CA GLU A 135 16.55 -17.22 0.39
C GLU A 135 16.17 -18.68 0.73
N GLY A 136 15.27 -18.89 1.69
CA GLY A 136 14.73 -20.20 2.04
C GLY A 136 13.67 -20.74 1.07
N MET A 137 13.26 -19.95 0.07
CA MET A 137 12.27 -20.36 -0.93
C MET A 137 12.93 -20.90 -2.21
N VAL A 138 12.25 -21.81 -2.92
CA VAL A 138 12.77 -22.46 -4.12
C VAL A 138 12.73 -21.50 -5.31
N ALA A 139 13.89 -21.09 -5.82
CA ALA A 139 14.00 -20.08 -6.87
C ALA A 139 13.47 -20.52 -8.26
N ASP A 140 13.47 -21.82 -8.56
CA ASP A 140 13.07 -22.35 -9.88
C ASP A 140 11.54 -22.56 -10.03
N LYS A 141 10.78 -22.38 -8.95
CA LYS A 141 9.31 -22.51 -8.97
C LYS A 141 8.64 -21.17 -9.27
N HIS A 142 7.40 -21.25 -9.75
CA HIS A 142 6.52 -20.09 -9.79
C HIS A 142 6.36 -19.52 -8.39
N VAL A 143 6.29 -18.19 -8.30
CA VAL A 143 6.03 -17.51 -7.03
C VAL A 143 4.73 -17.99 -6.42
N GLU A 144 4.68 -18.06 -5.10
CA GLU A 144 3.45 -18.42 -4.40
C GLU A 144 2.49 -17.21 -4.41
N VAL A 145 1.28 -17.41 -4.93
CA VAL A 145 0.27 -16.35 -5.05
C VAL A 145 -0.81 -16.57 -4.01
N LEU A 146 -0.84 -15.68 -3.01
CA LEU A 146 -1.81 -15.68 -1.92
C LEU A 146 -2.90 -14.65 -2.21
N ARG A 147 -4.10 -15.13 -2.51
CA ARG A 147 -5.25 -14.26 -2.85
C ARG A 147 -6.23 -14.21 -1.71
N PHE A 148 -6.68 -13.01 -1.37
CA PHE A 148 -7.69 -12.77 -0.35
C PHE A 148 -8.77 -11.83 -0.89
N ALA A 149 -10.02 -12.11 -0.54
CA ALA A 149 -11.14 -11.21 -0.74
C ALA A 149 -11.92 -11.09 0.57
N ASN A 150 -12.10 -9.88 1.10
CA ASN A 150 -12.76 -9.62 2.39
C ASN A 150 -12.24 -10.56 3.51
N ARG A 151 -10.91 -10.65 3.66
CA ARG A 151 -10.21 -11.52 4.62
C ARG A 151 -10.39 -13.04 4.43
N VAL A 152 -11.03 -13.49 3.35
CA VAL A 152 -11.21 -14.91 3.01
C VAL A 152 -10.16 -15.33 1.97
N PRO A 153 -9.38 -16.40 2.21
CA PRO A 153 -8.41 -16.90 1.24
C PRO A 153 -9.11 -17.59 0.05
N LEU A 154 -8.62 -17.31 -1.16
CA LEU A 154 -9.09 -17.90 -2.40
C LEU A 154 -8.09 -18.95 -2.89
N MET A 155 -8.43 -20.23 -2.73
CA MET A 155 -7.47 -21.33 -2.99
C MET A 155 -7.55 -21.87 -4.41
N TYR A 156 -8.75 -21.93 -5.01
CA TYR A 156 -8.95 -22.57 -6.30
C TYR A 156 -9.08 -21.57 -7.47
N GLN A 157 -9.05 -22.09 -8.70
CA GLN A 157 -9.29 -21.31 -9.94
C GLN A 157 -8.37 -20.09 -10.12
N GLN A 158 -7.10 -20.22 -9.78
CA GLN A 158 -6.12 -19.12 -9.87
C GLN A 158 -6.04 -18.49 -11.27
N GLY A 159 -6.09 -19.29 -12.34
CA GLY A 159 -5.94 -18.79 -13.71
C GLY A 159 -7.08 -17.90 -14.21
N GLY A 160 -8.27 -17.99 -13.60
CA GLY A 160 -9.43 -17.15 -13.96
C GLY A 160 -9.55 -15.87 -13.14
N CYS A 161 -8.76 -15.73 -12.07
CA CYS A 161 -8.96 -14.67 -11.08
C CYS A 161 -8.32 -13.34 -11.50
N LEU A 162 -9.07 -12.24 -11.35
CA LEU A 162 -8.60 -10.88 -11.58
C LEU A 162 -7.25 -10.57 -10.90
N LEU A 163 -7.10 -10.95 -9.62
CA LEU A 163 -5.89 -10.70 -8.84
C LEU A 163 -4.66 -11.39 -9.44
N THR A 164 -4.82 -12.63 -9.93
CA THR A 164 -3.73 -13.34 -10.61
C THR A 164 -3.40 -12.67 -11.92
N LYS A 165 -4.40 -12.34 -12.74
CA LYS A 165 -4.20 -11.61 -14.00
C LYS A 165 -3.47 -10.28 -13.78
N ALA A 166 -3.73 -9.59 -12.68
CA ALA A 166 -3.05 -8.35 -12.33
C ALA A 166 -1.53 -8.59 -12.08
N ILE A 167 -1.17 -9.67 -11.38
CA ILE A 167 0.23 -10.09 -11.20
C ILE A 167 0.87 -10.45 -12.54
N GLU A 168 0.18 -11.22 -13.37
CA GLU A 168 0.68 -11.67 -14.69
C GLU A 168 0.90 -10.50 -15.67
N SER A 169 0.17 -9.39 -15.50
CA SER A 169 0.26 -8.20 -16.36
C SER A 169 1.51 -7.33 -16.13
N VAL A 170 2.28 -7.64 -15.10
CA VAL A 170 3.50 -6.92 -14.72
C VAL A 170 4.73 -7.67 -15.25
N ASP A 171 5.68 -6.93 -15.84
CA ASP A 171 6.96 -7.50 -16.31
C ASP A 171 7.96 -7.58 -15.15
N TRP A 172 7.92 -8.68 -14.41
CA TRP A 172 8.70 -8.87 -13.19
C TRP A 172 10.21 -9.02 -13.43
N ARG A 173 10.64 -9.25 -14.68
CA ARG A 173 12.06 -9.28 -15.08
C ARG A 173 12.76 -7.97 -14.77
N GLN A 174 12.03 -6.87 -14.92
CA GLN A 174 12.54 -5.53 -14.63
C GLN A 174 12.73 -5.30 -13.12
N TYR A 175 12.13 -6.15 -12.29
CA TYR A 175 12.14 -6.07 -10.84
C TYR A 175 12.97 -7.17 -10.16
N GLY A 176 13.65 -8.01 -10.95
CA GLY A 176 14.62 -9.00 -10.45
C GLY A 176 14.08 -10.41 -10.25
N LEU A 177 12.86 -10.71 -10.70
CA LEU A 177 12.34 -12.09 -10.79
C LEU A 177 12.46 -12.63 -12.22
N GLU A 178 12.39 -13.95 -12.39
CA GLU A 178 12.43 -14.58 -13.71
C GLU A 178 11.01 -14.70 -14.28
N GLN A 179 10.82 -14.47 -15.58
CA GLN A 179 9.50 -14.62 -16.22
C GLN A 179 9.71 -14.94 -17.70
N ALA A 180 9.63 -16.22 -18.05
CA ALA A 180 9.83 -16.66 -19.43
C ALA A 180 8.78 -16.03 -20.35
N GLY A 181 9.22 -15.31 -21.39
CA GLY A 181 8.31 -14.67 -22.35
C GLY A 181 7.61 -13.40 -21.84
N GLY A 182 7.89 -12.92 -20.63
CA GLY A 182 7.34 -11.68 -20.07
C GLY A 182 5.82 -11.69 -19.88
N LYS A 183 5.20 -12.88 -19.81
CA LYS A 183 3.77 -13.10 -19.57
C LYS A 183 3.60 -14.26 -18.59
N GLY A 184 2.52 -14.24 -17.82
CA GLY A 184 2.20 -15.28 -16.84
C GLY A 184 2.85 -15.04 -15.48
N VAL A 185 2.70 -15.99 -14.57
CA VAL A 185 3.20 -15.85 -13.19
C VAL A 185 4.73 -15.89 -13.19
N PRO A 186 5.43 -14.97 -12.49
CA PRO A 186 6.88 -15.00 -12.43
C PRO A 186 7.39 -16.21 -11.63
N LYS A 187 8.67 -16.53 -11.81
CA LYS A 187 9.42 -17.52 -11.06
C LYS A 187 10.44 -16.82 -10.17
N GLY A 188 10.64 -17.37 -8.99
CA GLY A 188 11.62 -16.87 -8.05
C GLY A 188 11.27 -17.21 -6.61
N PRO A 189 12.21 -16.95 -5.69
CA PRO A 189 12.04 -17.25 -4.28
C PRO A 189 11.23 -16.13 -3.60
N ALA A 190 9.97 -15.97 -4.01
CA ALA A 190 9.07 -14.94 -3.54
C ALA A 190 7.64 -15.45 -3.38
N ALA A 191 6.89 -14.82 -2.49
CA ALA A 191 5.44 -14.95 -2.42
C ALA A 191 4.78 -13.57 -2.51
N ILE A 192 3.63 -13.51 -3.19
CA ILE A 192 2.87 -12.28 -3.44
C ILE A 192 1.49 -12.48 -2.84
N LEU A 193 1.16 -11.63 -1.86
CA LEU A 193 -0.15 -11.54 -1.25
C LEU A 193 -0.94 -10.39 -1.88
N VAL A 194 -2.18 -10.65 -2.25
CA VAL A 194 -3.11 -9.65 -2.76
C VAL A 194 -4.43 -9.76 -2.02
N HIS A 195 -4.84 -8.68 -1.39
CA HIS A 195 -6.11 -8.58 -0.68
C HIS A 195 -6.98 -7.50 -1.31
N LEU A 196 -8.24 -7.85 -1.59
CA LEU A 196 -9.29 -6.92 -1.99
C LEU A 196 -10.34 -6.85 -0.88
N ALA A 197 -10.51 -5.68 -0.27
CA ALA A 197 -11.62 -5.38 0.62
C ALA A 197 -12.69 -4.59 -0.15
N SER A 198 -13.95 -5.03 -0.16
CA SER A 198 -15.06 -4.30 -0.77
C SER A 198 -16.40 -4.69 -0.14
N THR A 199 -17.38 -3.79 -0.17
CA THR A 199 -18.76 -4.09 0.23
C THR A 199 -19.42 -5.13 -0.66
N ASN A 200 -19.05 -5.16 -1.95
CA ASN A 200 -19.55 -6.14 -2.90
C ASN A 200 -18.42 -6.62 -3.82
N VAL A 201 -17.97 -7.84 -3.58
CA VAL A 201 -16.92 -8.48 -4.39
C VAL A 201 -17.56 -9.25 -5.53
N GLN A 202 -17.17 -8.92 -6.77
CA GLN A 202 -17.68 -9.59 -7.96
C GLN A 202 -16.91 -10.90 -8.21
N PHE A 203 -17.63 -12.02 -8.15
CA PHE A 203 -17.08 -13.36 -8.37
C PHE A 203 -17.47 -13.91 -9.74
N THR A 204 -16.60 -14.73 -10.31
CA THR A 204 -16.84 -15.44 -11.59
C THR A 204 -17.90 -16.54 -11.48
N SER A 205 -18.07 -17.12 -10.29
CA SER A 205 -19.00 -18.20 -10.02
C SER A 205 -19.57 -18.12 -8.61
N GLU A 206 -20.69 -18.79 -8.39
CA GLU A 206 -21.36 -18.88 -7.08
C GLU A 206 -20.49 -19.54 -6.00
N ALA A 207 -19.48 -20.32 -6.40
CA ALA A 207 -18.52 -20.94 -5.49
C ALA A 207 -17.55 -19.94 -4.85
N LYS A 208 -17.50 -18.69 -5.34
CA LYS A 208 -16.67 -17.59 -4.80
C LYS A 208 -15.16 -17.86 -4.74
N GLU A 209 -14.64 -18.63 -5.70
CA GLU A 209 -13.21 -19.01 -5.75
C GLU A 209 -12.31 -18.04 -6.54
N ALA A 210 -12.89 -17.25 -7.43
CA ALA A 210 -12.16 -16.33 -8.29
C ALA A 210 -12.95 -15.06 -8.58
N LEU A 211 -12.24 -13.93 -8.56
CA LEU A 211 -12.81 -12.60 -8.86
C LEU A 211 -13.01 -12.42 -10.35
N SER A 212 -14.14 -11.80 -10.74
CA SER A 212 -14.46 -11.48 -12.13
C SER A 212 -13.66 -10.30 -12.64
N ASP A 213 -13.65 -10.12 -13.97
CA ASP A 213 -12.93 -9.04 -14.61
C ASP A 213 -13.60 -7.68 -14.33
N ASN A 214 -12.85 -6.77 -13.72
CA ASN A 214 -13.24 -5.38 -13.43
C ASN A 214 -12.06 -4.47 -13.70
N GLU A 215 -12.17 -3.59 -14.69
CA GLU A 215 -11.06 -2.75 -15.16
C GLU A 215 -10.52 -1.81 -14.09
N VAL A 216 -11.42 -1.16 -13.34
CA VAL A 216 -11.04 -0.21 -12.27
C VAL A 216 -10.26 -0.92 -11.15
N VAL A 217 -10.73 -2.09 -10.70
CA VAL A 217 -10.06 -2.88 -9.67
C VAL A 217 -8.73 -3.45 -10.20
N PHE A 218 -8.70 -3.89 -11.46
CA PHE A 218 -7.51 -4.41 -12.11
C PHE A 218 -6.40 -3.36 -12.19
N GLU A 219 -6.72 -2.16 -12.66
CA GLU A 219 -5.76 -1.06 -12.78
C GLU A 219 -5.17 -0.67 -11.42
N GLU A 220 -6.02 -0.57 -10.39
CA GLU A 220 -5.56 -0.19 -9.05
C GLU A 220 -4.69 -1.29 -8.42
N THR A 221 -5.07 -2.56 -8.61
CA THR A 221 -4.26 -3.71 -8.21
C THR A 221 -2.92 -3.71 -8.95
N ARG A 222 -2.92 -3.42 -10.25
CA ARG A 222 -1.71 -3.38 -11.08
C ARG A 222 -0.77 -2.26 -10.64
N LYS A 223 -1.28 -1.06 -10.34
CA LYS A 223 -0.47 0.03 -9.77
C LYS A 223 0.18 -0.40 -8.47
N ALA A 224 -0.56 -1.08 -7.59
CA ALA A 224 -0.03 -1.63 -6.36
C ALA A 224 1.13 -2.61 -6.62
N MET A 225 0.96 -3.56 -7.55
CA MET A 225 2.02 -4.52 -7.92
C MET A 225 3.28 -3.85 -8.48
N LEU A 226 3.13 -2.81 -9.30
CA LEU A 226 4.28 -2.08 -9.87
C LEU A 226 5.12 -1.40 -8.78
N GLU A 227 4.46 -0.83 -7.77
CA GLU A 227 5.11 -0.20 -6.64
C GLU A 227 5.87 -1.23 -5.78
N MET A 228 5.25 -2.39 -5.53
CA MET A 228 5.90 -3.54 -4.90
C MET A 228 7.13 -4.03 -5.68
N GLY A 229 7.03 -4.13 -7.00
CA GLY A 229 8.14 -4.49 -7.87
C GLY A 229 9.30 -3.48 -7.78
N ARG A 230 9.00 -2.18 -7.74
CA ARG A 230 10.04 -1.13 -7.55
C ARG A 230 10.73 -1.30 -6.18
N GLY A 231 9.97 -1.62 -5.12
CA GLY A 231 10.52 -1.92 -3.80
C GLY A 231 11.49 -3.10 -3.84
N LEU A 232 11.08 -4.22 -4.42
CA LEU A 232 11.92 -5.42 -4.58
C LEU A 232 13.21 -5.12 -5.36
N ARG A 233 13.08 -4.41 -6.49
CA ARG A 233 14.24 -4.04 -7.32
C ARG A 233 15.28 -3.24 -6.52
N LYS A 234 14.84 -2.25 -5.76
CA LYS A 234 15.73 -1.43 -4.92
C LYS A 234 16.45 -2.28 -3.89
N HIS A 235 15.73 -3.18 -3.21
CA HIS A 235 16.33 -4.10 -2.24
C HIS A 235 17.40 -4.99 -2.90
N LEU A 236 17.10 -5.60 -4.05
CA LEU A 236 18.05 -6.44 -4.78
C LEU A 236 19.28 -5.65 -5.28
N GLU A 237 19.08 -4.44 -5.79
CA GLU A 237 20.17 -3.56 -6.21
C GLU A 237 21.04 -3.10 -5.03
N LYS A 238 20.42 -2.72 -3.90
CA LYS A 238 21.10 -2.37 -2.65
C LYS A 238 21.95 -3.53 -2.16
N LYS A 239 21.36 -4.72 -2.05
CA LYS A 239 22.05 -5.95 -1.63
C LYS A 239 23.24 -6.28 -2.53
N LYS A 240 23.07 -6.20 -3.86
CA LYS A 240 24.16 -6.44 -4.83
C LYS A 240 25.29 -5.42 -4.71
N LYS A 241 24.97 -4.14 -4.51
CA LYS A 241 25.98 -3.09 -4.30
C LYS A 241 26.72 -3.28 -2.97
N MET A 242 26.01 -3.57 -1.89
CA MET A 242 26.60 -3.80 -0.57
C MET A 242 27.52 -5.03 -0.56
N ALA A 243 27.12 -6.14 -1.21
CA ALA A 243 27.97 -7.33 -1.32
C ALA A 243 29.31 -7.02 -2.01
N LYS A 244 29.28 -6.35 -3.17
CA LYS A 244 30.51 -5.95 -3.89
C LYS A 244 31.39 -5.00 -3.08
N THR A 245 30.77 -4.05 -2.38
CA THR A 245 31.52 -3.10 -1.54
C THR A 245 32.14 -3.80 -0.34
N ARG A 246 31.45 -4.77 0.25
CA ARG A 246 31.97 -5.60 1.34
C ARG A 246 33.13 -6.47 0.89
N GLU A 247 33.00 -7.18 -0.23
CA GLU A 247 34.10 -7.95 -0.84
C GLU A 247 35.32 -7.05 -1.10
N LYS A 248 35.11 -5.85 -1.64
CA LYS A 248 36.17 -4.87 -1.84
C LYS A 248 36.80 -4.41 -0.52
N PHE A 249 36.00 -4.20 0.52
CA PHE A 249 36.47 -3.76 1.84
C PHE A 249 37.29 -4.83 2.55
N GLU A 250 36.82 -6.08 2.53
CA GLU A 250 37.56 -7.25 3.06
C GLU A 250 38.89 -7.41 2.31
N LEU A 251 38.86 -7.34 0.97
CA LEU A 251 40.08 -7.40 0.16
C LEU A 251 41.07 -6.28 0.52
N ILE A 252 40.59 -5.05 0.72
CA ILE A 252 41.46 -3.90 1.07
C ILE A 252 42.02 -4.05 2.48
N ASN A 253 41.21 -4.43 3.46
CA ASN A 253 41.66 -4.55 4.85
C ASN A 253 42.65 -5.69 5.06
N ASP A 254 42.57 -6.75 4.26
CA ASP A 254 43.51 -7.87 4.38
C ASP A 254 44.78 -7.63 3.54
N ILE A 255 44.62 -7.19 2.29
CA ILE A 255 45.74 -7.08 1.36
C ILE A 255 46.55 -5.81 1.58
N LEU A 256 45.90 -4.66 1.85
CA LEU A 256 46.61 -3.38 1.92
C LEU A 256 47.61 -3.32 3.09
N PRO A 257 47.27 -3.76 4.32
CA PRO A 257 48.24 -3.85 5.41
C PRO A 257 49.35 -4.86 5.13
N ALA A 258 49.04 -6.01 4.54
CA ALA A 258 50.05 -7.01 4.19
C ALA A 258 51.07 -6.50 3.15
N ILE A 259 50.61 -5.70 2.16
CA ILE A 259 51.51 -5.02 1.22
C ILE A 259 52.34 -3.97 1.95
N ALA A 260 51.70 -3.14 2.78
CA ALA A 260 52.37 -2.07 3.51
C ALA A 260 53.48 -2.60 4.44
N GLU A 261 53.20 -3.68 5.18
CA GLU A 261 54.15 -4.35 6.06
C GLU A 261 55.33 -4.94 5.29
N LYS A 262 55.07 -5.68 4.20
CA LYS A 262 56.14 -6.25 3.36
C LYS A 262 57.01 -5.17 2.73
N SER A 263 56.41 -4.11 2.17
CA SER A 263 57.17 -3.00 1.59
C SER A 263 57.96 -2.22 2.64
N ALA A 264 57.39 -2.01 3.82
CA ALA A 264 58.06 -1.38 4.97
C ALA A 264 59.25 -2.22 5.46
N SER A 265 59.10 -3.54 5.52
CA SER A 265 60.16 -4.48 5.89
C SER A 265 61.32 -4.49 4.87
N ILE A 266 61.04 -4.51 3.57
CA ILE A 266 62.07 -4.48 2.51
C ILE A 266 62.87 -3.17 2.55
N LEU A 267 62.21 -2.06 2.86
CA LEU A 267 62.81 -0.72 2.88
C LEU A 267 63.31 -0.29 4.27
N GLU A 268 63.17 -1.15 5.29
CA GLU A 268 63.48 -0.88 6.70
C GLU A 268 62.86 0.43 7.24
N ARG A 269 61.59 0.68 6.88
CA ARG A 269 60.84 1.89 7.26
C ARG A 269 59.61 1.54 8.11
N PRO A 270 59.06 2.50 8.89
CA PRO A 270 57.79 2.28 9.57
C PRO A 270 56.64 2.11 8.56
N VAL A 271 55.61 1.33 8.96
CA VAL A 271 54.42 1.11 8.14
C VAL A 271 53.71 2.45 7.90
N PRO A 272 53.41 2.82 6.64
CA PRO A 272 52.73 4.07 6.34
C PRO A 272 51.28 4.06 6.82
N ASP A 273 50.73 5.24 7.15
CA ASP A 273 49.30 5.37 7.44
C ASP A 273 48.46 5.07 6.19
N LEU A 274 47.58 4.08 6.33
CA LEU A 274 46.76 3.55 5.24
C LEU A 274 45.39 4.24 5.16
N ALA A 275 44.97 4.98 6.18
CA ALA A 275 43.62 5.55 6.26
C ALA A 275 43.30 6.41 5.03
N GLY A 276 44.21 7.30 4.63
CA GLY A 276 44.03 8.15 3.45
C GLY A 276 44.06 7.40 2.11
N SER A 277 44.70 6.23 2.05
CA SER A 277 44.73 5.38 0.86
C SER A 277 43.46 4.54 0.74
N ILE A 278 42.96 4.01 1.86
CA ILE A 278 41.69 3.27 1.94
C ILE A 278 40.53 4.17 1.48
N THR A 279 40.45 5.39 2.01
CA THR A 279 39.46 6.40 1.60
C THR A 279 39.51 6.65 0.09
N ARG A 280 40.71 6.84 -0.49
CA ARG A 280 40.84 7.07 -1.94
C ARG A 280 40.45 5.87 -2.80
N ILE A 281 40.76 4.64 -2.38
CA ILE A 281 40.41 3.43 -3.13
C ILE A 281 38.89 3.21 -3.10
N MET A 282 38.24 3.50 -1.97
CA MET A 282 36.79 3.35 -1.82
C MET A 282 36.02 4.40 -2.64
N SER A 283 36.41 5.68 -2.56
CA SER A 283 35.85 6.80 -3.35
C SER A 283 34.31 6.85 -3.35
N ALA A 284 33.68 6.49 -2.22
CA ALA A 284 32.24 6.37 -2.09
C ALA A 284 31.76 6.78 -0.70
N VAL A 285 30.50 7.17 -0.59
CA VAL A 285 29.86 7.40 0.70
C VAL A 285 29.06 6.15 1.05
N ILE A 286 29.23 5.63 2.25
CA ILE A 286 28.58 4.40 2.71
C ILE A 286 27.62 4.74 3.84
N CYS A 287 26.40 4.26 3.74
CA CYS A 287 25.40 4.32 4.77
C CYS A 287 25.13 2.91 5.28
N ASN A 288 25.26 2.72 6.58
CA ASN A 288 24.87 1.50 7.26
C ASN A 288 23.69 1.84 8.17
N GLU A 289 22.61 1.09 8.03
CA GLU A 289 21.49 1.11 8.94
C GLU A 289 21.45 -0.16 9.78
N GLU A 290 21.21 -0.02 11.06
CA GLU A 290 20.90 -1.11 11.97
C GLU A 290 19.58 -0.79 12.66
N THR A 291 18.66 -1.75 12.65
CA THR A 291 17.34 -1.66 13.28
C THR A 291 17.22 -2.85 14.21
N VAL A 292 17.16 -2.59 15.52
CA VAL A 292 17.20 -3.63 16.55
C VAL A 292 16.02 -3.45 17.51
N TRP A 293 15.30 -4.53 17.78
CA TRP A 293 14.29 -4.54 18.82
C TRP A 293 14.93 -4.64 20.21
N ASN A 294 14.75 -3.63 21.03
CA ASN A 294 15.22 -3.60 22.40
C ASN A 294 14.18 -4.24 23.34
N LYS A 295 14.57 -5.36 23.96
CA LYS A 295 13.69 -6.15 24.84
C LYS A 295 13.35 -5.46 26.15
N GLU A 296 14.21 -4.56 26.62
CA GLU A 296 14.07 -3.90 27.93
C GLU A 296 13.16 -2.67 27.83
N THR A 297 13.42 -1.81 26.84
CA THR A 297 12.64 -0.59 26.60
C THR A 297 11.35 -0.86 25.82
N LYS A 298 11.22 -2.04 25.18
CA LYS A 298 10.15 -2.38 24.24
C LYS A 298 10.04 -1.37 23.09
N GLN A 299 11.19 -0.89 22.62
CA GLN A 299 11.30 0.07 21.52
C GLN A 299 12.16 -0.54 20.41
N VAL A 300 11.98 -0.03 19.19
CA VAL A 300 12.86 -0.35 18.06
C VAL A 300 13.94 0.72 17.99
N ASP A 301 15.18 0.38 18.30
CA ASP A 301 16.31 1.27 18.22
C ASP A 301 16.86 1.25 16.78
N VAL A 302 16.96 2.43 16.16
CA VAL A 302 17.47 2.61 14.81
C VAL A 302 18.73 3.45 14.87
N SER A 303 19.84 2.91 14.37
CA SER A 303 21.10 3.63 14.22
C SER A 303 21.48 3.67 12.74
N ILE A 304 21.68 4.87 12.22
CA ILE A 304 22.08 5.11 10.83
C ILE A 304 23.42 5.82 10.86
N THR A 305 24.44 5.17 10.30
CA THR A 305 25.78 5.75 10.20
C THR A 305 26.14 6.03 8.76
N LEU A 306 26.45 7.28 8.45
CA LEU A 306 26.90 7.75 7.16
C LEU A 306 28.40 8.08 7.21
N PHE A 307 29.20 7.36 6.43
CA PHE A 307 30.65 7.54 6.31
C PHE A 307 31.05 8.13 4.96
N ASN A 308 31.86 9.18 4.97
CA ASN A 308 32.39 9.78 3.74
C ASN A 308 33.77 9.20 3.37
N TYR A 309 33.82 8.16 2.53
CA TYR A 309 35.09 7.68 1.95
C TYR A 309 35.43 8.37 0.62
N THR A 310 35.10 9.64 0.43
CA THR A 310 35.49 10.40 -0.77
C THR A 310 36.60 11.39 -0.43
N ALA A 311 37.37 11.82 -1.43
CA ALA A 311 38.48 12.77 -1.24
C ALA A 311 38.01 14.23 -1.06
N ARG A 312 36.70 14.50 -1.06
CA ARG A 312 36.12 15.83 -0.91
C ARG A 312 35.09 15.83 0.20
N SER A 313 34.86 16.99 0.79
CA SER A 313 33.75 17.16 1.71
C SER A 313 32.40 17.07 0.99
N ARG A 314 31.41 16.49 1.66
CA ARG A 314 30.09 16.21 1.08
C ARG A 314 28.99 16.58 2.08
N SER A 315 27.93 17.21 1.59
CA SER A 315 26.71 17.46 2.37
C SER A 315 25.57 16.65 1.79
N TYR A 316 24.80 16.01 2.67
CA TYR A 316 23.65 15.16 2.33
C TYR A 316 22.44 15.56 3.16
N SER A 317 21.25 15.27 2.65
CA SER A 317 20.06 15.14 3.48
C SER A 317 19.65 13.68 3.50
N LEU A 318 19.49 13.12 4.70
CA LEU A 318 19.03 11.75 4.89
C LEU A 318 17.54 11.78 5.15
N LEU A 319 16.80 10.87 4.53
CA LEU A 319 15.39 10.66 4.81
C LEU A 319 15.16 9.19 5.11
N VAL A 320 14.21 8.88 5.96
CA VAL A 320 13.87 7.50 6.32
C VAL A 320 12.38 7.30 6.24
N ASN A 321 11.97 6.07 5.93
CA ASN A 321 10.60 5.67 6.22
C ASN A 321 10.43 5.47 7.73
N TRP A 322 9.22 5.76 8.24
CA TRP A 322 8.86 5.49 9.63
C TRP A 322 7.37 5.12 9.72
N PRO A 323 6.95 4.36 10.75
CA PRO A 323 5.61 3.78 10.84
C PRO A 323 4.54 4.77 11.31
N GLU A 324 4.39 5.90 10.61
CA GLU A 324 3.43 6.95 10.95
C GLU A 324 1.98 6.44 10.94
N LYS A 325 1.59 5.68 9.90
CA LYS A 325 0.24 5.11 9.73
C LYS A 325 -0.15 4.14 10.85
N SER A 326 0.83 3.57 11.55
CA SER A 326 0.63 2.53 12.55
C SER A 326 0.65 3.08 13.98
N GLY A 327 0.69 4.41 14.14
CA GLY A 327 0.74 5.05 15.46
C GLY A 327 2.10 4.95 16.14
N GLY A 328 3.16 4.63 15.39
CA GLY A 328 4.52 4.62 15.93
C GLY A 328 4.99 6.03 16.24
N GLU A 329 5.55 6.25 17.43
CA GLU A 329 6.10 7.55 17.82
C GLU A 329 7.62 7.52 17.89
N MET A 330 8.27 8.51 17.28
CA MET A 330 9.73 8.65 17.28
C MET A 330 10.20 9.36 18.55
N ILE A 331 10.97 8.65 19.37
CA ILE A 331 11.52 9.11 20.65
C ILE A 331 13.05 9.15 20.55
N GLY A 332 13.71 10.02 21.31
CA GLY A 332 15.17 10.04 21.40
C GLY A 332 15.88 10.61 20.17
N ASN A 333 15.16 11.30 19.29
CA ASN A 333 15.73 11.94 18.11
C ASN A 333 16.36 13.31 18.48
N GLU A 334 17.56 13.28 19.05
CA GLU A 334 18.29 14.48 19.50
C GLU A 334 18.69 15.42 18.34
N ARG A 335 18.86 14.87 17.12
CA ARG A 335 19.17 15.65 15.91
C ARG A 335 17.96 16.43 15.36
N GLY A 336 16.75 16.18 15.84
CA GLY A 336 15.51 16.80 15.35
C GLY A 336 15.13 16.33 13.94
N GLY A 337 14.98 17.25 12.99
CA GLY A 337 14.50 16.94 11.64
C GLY A 337 13.04 17.32 11.43
N ARG A 338 12.51 16.95 10.26
CA ARG A 338 11.16 17.36 9.85
C ARG A 338 10.46 16.24 9.07
N LYS A 339 9.14 16.17 9.22
CA LYS A 339 8.27 15.43 8.31
C LYS A 339 8.32 16.07 6.93
N GLU A 340 8.61 15.29 5.90
CA GLU A 340 8.63 15.77 4.50
C GLU A 340 7.36 15.37 3.73
N ALA A 341 6.84 14.18 4.01
CA ALA A 341 5.60 13.62 3.49
C ALA A 341 5.08 12.57 4.50
N MET A 342 3.86 12.07 4.32
CA MET A 342 3.33 10.96 5.12
C MET A 342 4.30 9.77 5.12
N GLY A 343 4.70 9.31 6.31
CA GLY A 343 5.61 8.18 6.50
C GLY A 343 7.08 8.45 6.17
N ILE A 344 7.48 9.70 5.90
CA ILE A 344 8.88 10.07 5.61
C ILE A 344 9.38 11.17 6.55
N TRP A 345 10.46 10.87 7.29
CA TRP A 345 11.17 11.82 8.14
C TRP A 345 12.52 12.19 7.53
N GLY A 346 12.92 13.46 7.61
CA GLY A 346 14.15 13.97 6.99
C GLY A 346 15.06 14.75 7.95
N TRP A 347 16.36 14.50 7.83
CA TRP A 347 17.43 15.27 8.48
C TRP A 347 18.33 15.93 7.44
N LYS A 348 18.73 17.17 7.72
CA LYS A 348 19.80 17.83 6.98
C LYS A 348 21.12 17.54 7.70
N MET A 349 22.02 16.83 7.03
CA MET A 349 23.31 16.46 7.61
C MET A 349 24.30 17.61 7.47
N GLU A 350 25.20 17.69 8.43
CA GLU A 350 26.38 18.53 8.37
C GLU A 350 27.25 18.14 7.17
N THR A 351 28.13 19.05 6.76
CA THR A 351 29.13 18.74 5.75
C THR A 351 30.14 17.77 6.34
N LEU A 352 30.20 16.57 5.79
CA LEU A 352 31.15 15.52 6.18
C LEU A 352 32.48 15.71 5.47
N GLU A 353 33.57 15.90 6.21
CA GLU A 353 34.91 15.89 5.65
C GLU A 353 35.35 14.46 5.25
N PRO A 354 36.38 14.30 4.39
CA PRO A 354 36.93 12.99 4.05
C PRO A 354 37.32 12.16 5.28
N GLY A 355 36.76 10.95 5.41
CA GLY A 355 37.02 10.04 6.54
C GLY A 355 36.15 10.29 7.77
N GLU A 356 35.34 11.36 7.79
CA GLU A 356 34.39 11.60 8.87
C GLU A 356 33.11 10.77 8.71
N LYS A 357 32.42 10.61 9.85
CA LYS A 357 31.14 9.92 9.94
C LYS A 357 30.11 10.79 10.66
N ALA A 358 28.86 10.68 10.24
CA ALA A 358 27.73 11.17 11.02
C ALA A 358 26.83 10.00 11.42
N VAL A 359 26.34 10.06 12.65
CA VAL A 359 25.43 9.08 13.23
C VAL A 359 24.08 9.76 13.51
N VAL A 360 23.00 9.09 13.14
CA VAL A 360 21.63 9.43 13.50
C VAL A 360 21.05 8.26 14.27
N GLU A 361 20.67 8.50 15.52
CA GLU A 361 20.06 7.52 16.40
C GLU A 361 18.70 8.02 16.86
N TYR A 362 17.72 7.13 16.85
CA TYR A 362 16.39 7.35 17.38
C TYR A 362 15.74 6.01 17.73
N SER A 363 14.72 6.05 18.58
CA SER A 363 13.93 4.88 18.95
C SER A 363 12.48 5.06 18.51
N LEU A 364 11.84 3.99 18.05
CA LEU A 364 10.42 3.97 17.73
C LEU A 364 9.66 3.26 18.85
N SER A 365 8.64 3.92 19.36
CA SER A 365 7.74 3.42 20.41
C SER A 365 6.37 3.07 19.84
N ASN A 366 5.51 2.44 20.66
CA ASN A 366 4.18 1.93 20.28
C ASN A 366 4.21 0.86 19.18
N LEU A 367 5.29 0.11 19.07
CA LEU A 367 5.44 -1.01 18.15
C LEU A 367 5.60 -2.32 18.94
N GLU A 368 5.22 -3.44 18.34
CA GLU A 368 5.53 -4.76 18.87
C GLU A 368 6.78 -5.36 18.22
N LYS A 369 7.28 -6.44 18.82
CA LYS A 369 8.43 -7.16 18.29
C LYS A 369 8.11 -7.74 16.90
N GLY A 370 8.82 -7.24 15.89
CA GLY A 370 8.72 -7.71 14.50
C GLY A 370 7.92 -6.78 13.59
N ASP A 371 7.35 -5.70 14.12
CA ASP A 371 6.56 -4.74 13.34
C ASP A 371 7.47 -3.93 12.41
N TRP A 372 8.64 -3.56 12.93
CA TRP A 372 9.65 -2.82 12.22
C TRP A 372 10.99 -3.54 12.27
N THR A 373 11.37 -4.14 11.14
CA THR A 373 12.57 -4.98 11.00
C THR A 373 13.64 -4.35 10.13
N GLU A 374 13.25 -3.49 9.19
CA GLU A 374 14.14 -2.84 8.24
C GLU A 374 13.67 -1.40 8.06
N THR A 375 14.63 -0.47 8.07
CA THR A 375 14.41 0.95 7.82
C THR A 375 15.02 1.30 6.47
N ASP A 376 14.18 1.76 5.55
CA ASP A 376 14.64 2.25 4.25
C ASP A 376 15.23 3.65 4.41
N VAL A 377 16.53 3.76 4.14
CA VAL A 377 17.24 5.04 4.12
C VAL A 377 17.27 5.59 2.69
N PHE A 378 16.84 6.84 2.56
CA PHE A 378 16.92 7.65 1.36
C PHE A 378 17.90 8.80 1.52
N PHE A 379 18.45 9.30 0.42
CA PHE A 379 19.32 10.47 0.45
C PHE A 379 18.99 11.47 -0.66
N ARG A 380 19.31 12.74 -0.39
CA ARG A 380 19.47 13.81 -1.38
C ARG A 380 20.89 14.35 -1.32
N GLY A 381 21.58 14.31 -2.46
CA GLY A 381 22.97 14.72 -2.58
C GLY A 381 23.51 14.54 -4.00
N SER A 382 24.75 14.98 -4.21
CA SER A 382 25.39 14.98 -5.53
C SER A 382 25.95 13.62 -5.94
N GLN A 383 26.63 12.92 -5.03
CA GLN A 383 27.21 11.61 -5.28
C GLN A 383 26.32 10.51 -4.69
N ASP A 384 26.30 9.34 -5.33
CA ASP A 384 25.53 8.21 -4.84
C ASP A 384 26.07 7.71 -3.49
N VAL A 385 25.13 7.39 -2.59
CA VAL A 385 25.41 6.78 -1.30
C VAL A 385 25.12 5.28 -1.40
N ILE A 386 26.08 4.44 -1.04
CA ILE A 386 25.93 2.99 -1.01
C ILE A 386 25.17 2.63 0.28
N GLY A 387 24.11 1.83 0.18
CA GLY A 387 23.25 1.47 1.33
C GLY A 387 22.00 2.34 1.48
N ALA A 388 21.97 3.51 0.84
CA ALA A 388 20.80 4.39 0.79
C ALA A 388 20.28 4.55 -0.65
N THR A 389 18.98 4.78 -0.80
CA THR A 389 18.33 4.98 -2.10
C THR A 389 18.23 6.47 -2.41
N LYS A 390 18.55 6.88 -3.65
CA LYS A 390 18.33 8.28 -4.05
C LYS A 390 16.82 8.54 -4.11
N LEU A 391 16.36 9.59 -3.42
CA LEU A 391 14.96 9.95 -3.45
C LEU A 391 14.59 10.53 -4.82
N ASP A 392 13.68 9.87 -5.54
CA ASP A 392 13.12 10.37 -6.81
C ASP A 392 11.92 11.28 -6.51
N GLU A 393 11.85 12.44 -7.16
CA GLU A 393 10.72 13.38 -7.03
C GLU A 393 9.39 12.72 -7.40
N LYS A 394 9.40 11.75 -8.33
CA LYS A 394 8.19 11.01 -8.73
C LYS A 394 7.59 10.19 -7.59
N MET A 395 8.41 9.60 -6.73
CA MET A 395 7.91 8.83 -5.57
C MET A 395 7.24 9.75 -4.55
N LEU A 396 7.82 10.95 -4.33
CA LEU A 396 7.22 11.94 -3.45
C LEU A 396 5.87 12.43 -3.95
N VAL A 397 5.72 12.63 -5.26
CA VAL A 397 4.45 13.01 -5.86
C VAL A 397 3.42 11.90 -5.68
N GLU A 398 3.80 10.63 -5.86
CA GLU A 398 2.88 9.50 -5.68
C GLU A 398 2.39 9.38 -4.23
N ILE A 399 3.29 9.54 -3.25
CA ILE A 399 2.94 9.55 -1.81
C ILE A 399 2.01 10.71 -1.49
N ARG A 400 2.29 11.92 -2.01
CA ARG A 400 1.41 13.10 -1.81
C ARG A 400 0.05 12.90 -2.45
N ASN A 401 -0.03 12.31 -3.63
CA ASN A 401 -1.31 12.01 -4.26
C ASN A 401 -2.11 11.00 -3.42
N GLN A 402 -1.45 9.98 -2.84
CA GLN A 402 -2.13 9.06 -1.94
C GLN A 402 -2.63 9.76 -0.67
N GLU A 403 -1.83 10.67 -0.10
CA GLU A 403 -2.20 11.50 1.05
C GLU A 403 -3.39 12.41 0.73
N GLU A 404 -3.42 13.05 -0.45
CA GLU A 404 -4.56 13.86 -0.90
C GLU A 404 -5.83 13.03 -1.06
N ILE A 405 -5.73 11.81 -1.63
CA ILE A 405 -6.89 10.91 -1.78
C ILE A 405 -7.41 10.47 -0.41
N LEU A 406 -6.51 10.13 0.53
CA LEU A 406 -6.87 9.79 1.90
C LEU A 406 -7.60 10.94 2.59
N ASN A 407 -7.01 12.14 2.58
CA ASN A 407 -7.61 13.34 3.17
C ASN A 407 -8.95 13.70 2.52
N GLN A 408 -9.08 13.56 1.20
CA GLN A 408 -10.37 13.74 0.52
C GLN A 408 -11.40 12.71 0.98
N SER A 409 -11.00 11.45 1.12
CA SER A 409 -11.91 10.39 1.57
C SER A 409 -12.37 10.57 3.03
N GLU A 410 -11.51 11.09 3.90
CA GLU A 410 -11.85 11.44 5.28
C GLU A 410 -12.80 12.64 5.33
N ASN A 411 -12.50 13.71 4.58
CA ASN A 411 -13.38 14.88 4.49
C ASN A 411 -14.76 14.54 3.89
N ASP A 412 -14.80 13.71 2.84
CA ASP A 412 -16.05 13.25 2.23
C ASP A 412 -16.87 12.42 3.24
N ALA A 413 -16.21 11.62 4.09
CA ALA A 413 -16.89 10.85 5.13
C ALA A 413 -17.48 11.78 6.22
N GLU A 414 -16.74 12.78 6.68
CA GLU A 414 -17.21 13.78 7.65
C GLU A 414 -18.38 14.63 7.11
N GLU A 415 -18.29 15.13 5.86
CA GLU A 415 -19.39 15.88 5.23
C GLU A 415 -20.67 15.05 5.05
N ILE A 416 -20.53 13.74 4.84
CA ILE A 416 -21.66 12.81 4.75
C ILE A 416 -22.26 12.55 6.14
N GLU A 417 -21.44 12.32 7.18
CA GLU A 417 -21.92 12.12 8.55
C GLU A 417 -22.70 13.36 9.06
N ASP A 418 -22.22 14.58 8.78
CA ASP A 418 -22.92 15.82 9.14
C ASP A 418 -24.26 16.01 8.39
N ASN A 419 -24.39 15.45 7.18
CA ASN A 419 -25.61 15.53 6.38
C ASN A 419 -26.61 14.39 6.64
N VAL A 420 -26.17 13.31 7.28
CA VAL A 420 -26.99 12.14 7.58
C VAL A 420 -27.08 12.00 9.10
N GLY A 421 -28.12 12.60 9.68
CA GLY A 421 -28.60 12.22 11.02
C GLY A 421 -29.14 10.78 10.98
N TYR A 422 -28.23 9.81 10.98
CA TYR A 422 -28.53 8.38 10.98
C TYR A 422 -28.56 7.89 12.43
N GLU A 423 -29.76 7.72 12.99
CA GLU A 423 -29.94 6.78 14.09
C GLU A 423 -30.20 5.39 13.47
N PRO A 424 -29.37 4.37 13.77
CA PRO A 424 -29.64 3.02 13.29
C PRO A 424 -30.96 2.53 13.87
N GLY A 425 -31.97 2.38 13.03
CA GLY A 425 -33.21 1.69 13.38
C GLY A 425 -32.88 0.23 13.67
N VAL A 426 -33.01 -0.17 14.94
CA VAL A 426 -32.97 -1.58 15.35
C VAL A 426 -34.14 -2.28 14.65
N VAL A 427 -33.83 -3.12 13.66
CA VAL A 427 -34.83 -4.03 13.10
C VAL A 427 -35.04 -5.12 14.15
N GLU A 428 -36.14 -5.04 14.91
CA GLU A 428 -36.54 -6.14 15.80
C GLU A 428 -36.68 -7.41 14.94
N GLY A 429 -35.80 -8.37 15.21
CA GLY A 429 -35.82 -9.67 14.55
C GLY A 429 -37.18 -10.34 14.77
N ASN A 430 -37.88 -10.60 13.67
CA ASN A 430 -39.16 -11.28 13.67
C ASN A 430 -38.98 -12.69 14.30
N SER A 431 -39.49 -12.90 15.52
CA SER A 431 -39.29 -14.10 16.35
C SER A 431 -40.03 -15.36 15.86
N GLY A 432 -40.38 -15.41 14.56
CA GLY A 432 -41.13 -16.49 13.94
C GLY A 432 -40.30 -17.45 13.06
N GLN A 433 -38.97 -17.40 13.10
CA GLN A 433 -38.14 -18.42 12.45
C GLN A 433 -37.87 -19.57 13.42
N THR A 434 -38.68 -20.62 13.30
CA THR A 434 -38.44 -21.94 13.88
C THR A 434 -37.08 -22.44 13.39
N THR A 435 -36.10 -22.50 14.30
CA THR A 435 -34.81 -23.13 14.05
C THR A 435 -35.02 -24.64 13.91
N LEU A 436 -34.43 -25.22 12.86
CA LEU A 436 -34.60 -26.62 12.47
C LEU A 436 -33.76 -27.60 13.32
N PHE A 437 -33.39 -27.22 14.53
CA PHE A 437 -32.65 -28.04 15.47
C PHE A 437 -33.42 -28.09 16.80
N GLY A 438 -34.09 -29.21 17.02
CA GLY A 438 -34.66 -29.55 18.32
C GLY A 438 -33.57 -29.78 19.36
N GLY A 439 -33.79 -29.22 20.53
CA GLY A 439 -33.07 -29.51 21.76
C GLY A 439 -33.96 -29.05 22.91
N GLU A 440 -34.52 -30.03 23.63
CA GLU A 440 -35.19 -29.83 24.91
C GLU A 440 -34.15 -29.34 25.94
N ASP A 441 -34.52 -28.30 26.68
CA ASP A 441 -34.36 -28.20 28.15
C ASP A 441 -35.28 -27.08 28.69
#